data_AF-A0A9E0MPK8-F1
#
_entry.id   AF-A0A9E0MPK8-F1
#
_cell.length_a   1.000
_cell.length_b   1.000
_cell.length_c   1.000
_cell.angle_alpha   90.00
_cell.angle_beta   90.00
_cell.angle_gamma   90.00
#
_symmetry.space_group_name_H-M   'P 1'
#
loop_
_entity.id
_entity.type
_entity.pdbx_description
1 polymer ?
#
loop_
_entity_poly.entity_id
_entity_poly.type
_entity_poly.pdbx_seq_one_letter_code
_entity_poly.pdbx_strand_id
1 'polypeptide(L)'
;MPTARALRTATRRELRAAIVDGHPVDPAQLAGWTYRGTSLGLPRALERLSWKTFQKTFWREPGTGRLLGWNVRLEQDGVDAPSRPRLRRGRPVVEWHYQVIAPTGVATPRGFDRGLIIDYGLGRAREPTMALIKDPLVALTPGSADEFLGVSYLVVGGRCVETPTYFTLEREAPITYVPYDEPAPSPLALTATERAWAEALFAATLGVDAPAPATGLPRWDAIDRATFWRAFDGHAAPIVRAGLRPMLYALTFLPLARGHRRPFFRLDPAAQAAFLTAAADDRLAFVRQAVATMKTLAGLAYFDDPTVRARFDAGPP
;
A
#
# COMPACT_ATOMS: atom_id res chain seq x y z
N MET A 1 19.79 25.92 -20.93
CA MET A 1 19.39 24.50 -20.97
C MET A 1 18.01 24.39 -21.60
N PRO A 2 17.73 23.35 -22.39
CA PRO A 2 16.39 23.09 -22.94
C PRO A 2 15.40 22.71 -21.82
N THR A 3 14.13 23.09 -21.97
CA THR A 3 13.03 22.64 -21.09
C THR A 3 12.72 21.16 -21.32
N ALA A 4 11.99 20.53 -20.40
CA ALA A 4 11.58 19.13 -20.53
C ALA A 4 10.82 18.88 -21.84
N ARG A 5 9.91 19.81 -22.20
CA ARG A 5 9.16 19.74 -23.46
C ARG A 5 10.06 19.82 -24.70
N ALA A 6 11.09 20.67 -24.69
CA ALA A 6 12.02 20.81 -25.82
C ALA A 6 12.84 19.52 -26.07
N LEU A 7 13.12 18.75 -25.02
CA LEU A 7 13.87 17.50 -25.12
C LEU A 7 13.08 16.33 -25.74
N ARG A 8 11.76 16.46 -25.92
CA ARG A 8 10.91 15.42 -26.55
C ARG A 8 11.31 15.07 -27.98
N THR A 9 11.94 16.01 -28.70
CA THR A 9 12.41 15.81 -30.08
C THR A 9 13.93 15.73 -30.18
N ALA A 10 14.65 15.73 -29.05
CA ALA A 10 16.10 15.67 -29.02
C ALA A 10 16.62 14.29 -29.47
N THR A 11 17.75 14.30 -30.16
CA THR A 11 18.50 13.09 -30.49
C THR A 11 19.14 12.50 -29.23
N ARG A 12 19.50 11.21 -29.29
CA ARG A 12 20.21 10.54 -28.18
C ARG A 12 21.52 11.22 -27.80
N ARG A 13 22.22 11.82 -28.77
CA ARG A 13 23.46 12.56 -28.52
C ARG A 13 23.19 13.84 -27.72
N GLU A 14 22.13 14.58 -28.07
CA GLU A 14 21.73 15.79 -27.35
C GLU A 14 21.23 15.46 -25.95
N LEU A 15 20.45 14.39 -25.79
CA LEU A 15 20.01 13.90 -24.48
C LEU A 15 21.20 13.48 -23.61
N ARG A 16 22.19 12.79 -24.20
CA ARG A 16 23.42 12.42 -23.50
C ARG A 16 24.26 13.64 -23.10
N ALA A 17 24.34 14.66 -23.94
CA ALA A 17 25.02 15.90 -23.58
C ALA A 17 24.28 16.61 -22.43
N ALA A 18 22.96 16.71 -22.51
CA ALA A 18 22.14 17.37 -21.51
C ALA A 18 22.22 16.70 -20.12
N ILE A 19 22.27 15.36 -20.04
CA ILE A 19 22.42 14.68 -18.73
C ILE A 19 23.80 14.93 -18.12
N VAL A 20 24.86 14.99 -18.95
CA VAL A 20 26.23 15.29 -18.48
C VAL A 20 26.37 16.73 -18.04
N ASP A 21 25.77 17.66 -18.78
CA ASP A 21 25.90 19.10 -18.51
C ASP A 21 24.89 19.59 -17.47
N GLY A 22 23.90 18.77 -17.11
CA GLY A 22 22.84 19.08 -16.17
C GLY A 22 23.33 19.44 -14.76
N HIS A 23 22.41 19.98 -13.97
CA HIS A 23 22.74 20.61 -12.69
C HIS A 23 22.51 19.67 -11.49
N PRO A 24 23.26 19.87 -10.39
CA PRO A 24 23.00 19.18 -9.13
C PRO A 24 21.58 19.40 -8.64
N VAL A 25 21.08 18.43 -7.88
CA VAL A 25 19.71 18.43 -7.37
C VAL A 25 19.76 18.38 -5.84
N ASP A 26 19.11 19.34 -5.19
CA ASP A 26 18.91 19.30 -3.74
C ASP A 26 17.79 18.30 -3.40
N PRO A 27 18.08 17.18 -2.71
CA PRO A 27 17.06 16.18 -2.36
C PRO A 27 15.96 16.72 -1.43
N ALA A 28 16.17 17.84 -0.73
CA ALA A 28 15.13 18.47 0.08
C ALA A 28 13.99 19.02 -0.79
N GLN A 29 14.29 19.52 -1.99
CA GLN A 29 13.30 20.16 -2.87
C GLN A 29 12.38 19.18 -3.61
N LEU A 30 12.73 17.90 -3.64
CA LEU A 30 11.93 16.83 -4.26
C LEU A 30 10.87 16.30 -3.28
N ALA A 31 11.17 16.32 -1.99
CA ALA A 31 10.36 15.66 -0.98
C ALA A 31 8.93 16.23 -0.92
N GLY A 32 7.94 15.34 -0.89
CA GLY A 32 6.52 15.68 -0.81
C GLY A 32 5.84 15.87 -2.18
N TRP A 33 6.54 15.68 -3.29
CA TRP A 33 6.01 15.97 -4.64
C TRP A 33 5.87 14.72 -5.52
N THR A 34 4.89 14.78 -6.41
CA THR A 34 4.72 13.93 -7.58
C THR A 34 5.26 14.64 -8.82
N TYR A 35 5.84 13.86 -9.71
CA TYR A 35 6.39 14.33 -10.97
C TYR A 35 5.83 13.51 -12.10
N ARG A 36 5.36 14.20 -13.14
CA ARG A 36 4.97 13.60 -14.40
C ARG A 36 6.21 13.28 -15.21
N GLY A 37 6.35 12.03 -15.61
CA GLY A 37 7.41 11.56 -16.46
C GLY A 37 7.00 11.40 -17.92
N THR A 38 7.90 11.74 -18.83
CA THR A 38 7.77 11.45 -20.26
C THR A 38 8.98 10.66 -20.75
N SER A 39 8.77 9.46 -21.28
CA SER A 39 9.83 8.65 -21.90
C SER A 39 10.30 9.28 -23.22
N LEU A 40 11.61 9.35 -23.45
CA LEU A 40 12.24 9.96 -24.61
C LEU A 40 12.98 8.91 -25.46
N GLY A 41 13.12 9.16 -26.76
CA GLY A 41 14.05 8.41 -27.63
C GLY A 41 13.64 6.97 -27.97
N LEU A 42 12.38 6.61 -27.72
CA LEU A 42 11.81 5.33 -28.17
C LEU A 42 11.49 5.41 -29.69
N PRO A 43 11.78 4.35 -30.47
CA PRO A 43 11.38 4.31 -31.87
C PRO A 43 9.87 4.54 -32.03
N ARG A 44 9.44 5.33 -33.03
CA ARG A 44 8.02 5.68 -33.26
C ARG A 44 7.05 4.50 -33.25
N ALA A 45 7.50 3.31 -33.66
CA ALA A 45 6.70 2.08 -33.62
C ALA A 45 6.46 1.55 -32.19
N LEU A 46 7.44 1.72 -31.29
CA LEU A 46 7.35 1.38 -29.87
C LEU A 46 6.65 2.46 -29.04
N GLU A 47 6.64 3.72 -29.48
CA GLU A 47 5.92 4.82 -28.82
C GLU A 47 4.41 4.59 -28.73
N ARG A 48 3.81 3.84 -29.68
CA ARG A 48 2.38 3.49 -29.64
C ARG A 48 2.05 2.34 -28.68
N LEU A 49 3.05 1.60 -28.24
CA LEU A 49 2.90 0.38 -27.42
C LEU A 49 3.45 0.52 -26.00
N SER A 50 4.21 1.57 -25.71
CA SER A 50 4.93 1.74 -24.43
C SER A 50 4.41 2.91 -23.63
N TRP A 51 4.62 2.83 -22.31
CA TRP A 51 4.31 3.84 -21.29
C TRP A 51 4.97 5.19 -21.60
N LYS A 52 4.36 5.96 -22.49
CA LYS A 52 4.87 7.28 -22.90
C LYS A 52 4.85 8.25 -21.73
N THR A 53 3.84 8.13 -20.87
CA THR A 53 3.73 8.89 -19.64
C THR A 53 3.66 7.97 -18.43
N PHE A 54 4.33 8.39 -17.36
CA PHE A 54 4.31 7.75 -16.06
C PHE A 54 4.35 8.83 -14.98
N GLN A 55 4.19 8.47 -13.72
CA GLN A 55 4.36 9.41 -12.62
C GLN A 55 5.32 8.80 -11.60
N LYS A 56 6.21 9.63 -11.05
CA LYS A 56 7.15 9.30 -9.99
C LYS A 56 6.83 10.11 -8.76
N THR A 57 7.10 9.56 -7.59
CA THR A 57 6.86 10.21 -6.31
C THR A 57 8.15 10.30 -5.51
N PHE A 58 8.28 11.32 -4.66
CA PHE A 58 9.45 11.50 -3.81
C PHE A 58 9.00 11.82 -2.39
N TRP A 59 9.03 10.82 -1.52
CA TRP A 59 8.55 10.87 -0.15
C TRP A 59 9.71 10.73 0.83
N ARG A 60 9.76 11.62 1.82
CA ARG A 60 10.74 11.52 2.90
C ARG A 60 10.19 10.66 4.02
N GLU A 61 10.81 9.50 4.23
CA GLU A 61 10.37 8.54 5.24
C GLU A 61 10.51 9.12 6.66
N PRO A 62 9.42 9.21 7.43
CA PRO A 62 9.48 9.57 8.84
C PRO A 62 10.39 8.61 9.62
N GLY A 63 11.14 9.15 10.59
CA GLY A 63 12.05 8.38 11.44
C GLY A 63 13.44 8.16 10.85
N THR A 64 13.55 7.72 9.59
CA THR A 64 14.87 7.48 8.95
C THR A 64 15.39 8.68 8.16
N GLY A 65 14.49 9.56 7.70
CA GLY A 65 14.83 10.70 6.85
C GLY A 65 15.23 10.32 5.42
N ARG A 66 15.17 9.04 5.03
CA ARG A 66 15.50 8.57 3.68
C ARG A 66 14.54 9.15 2.65
N LEU A 67 15.05 9.55 1.49
CA LEU A 67 14.20 9.94 0.36
C LEU A 67 13.84 8.69 -0.45
N LEU A 68 12.60 8.23 -0.32
CA LEU A 68 12.06 7.08 -1.03
C LEU A 68 11.11 7.54 -2.13
N GLY A 69 10.76 6.63 -3.02
CA GLY A 69 9.72 6.87 -4.00
C GLY A 69 9.20 5.60 -4.63
N TRP A 70 8.20 5.77 -5.49
CA TRP A 70 7.59 4.72 -6.29
C TRP A 70 7.04 5.33 -7.58
N ASN A 71 6.86 4.48 -8.58
CA ASN A 71 6.16 4.85 -9.80
C ASN A 71 4.67 4.62 -9.60
N VAL A 72 3.85 5.50 -10.18
CA VAL A 72 2.40 5.36 -10.24
C VAL A 72 2.02 5.09 -11.69
N ARG A 73 1.24 4.04 -11.90
CA ARG A 73 0.77 3.67 -13.23
C ARG A 73 -0.34 4.62 -13.65
N LEU A 74 -0.21 5.24 -14.82
CA LEU A 74 -1.19 6.19 -15.35
C LEU A 74 -2.06 5.56 -16.45
N GLU A 75 -3.30 6.03 -16.56
CA GLU A 75 -4.09 5.91 -17.79
C GLU A 75 -3.35 6.61 -18.94
N GLN A 76 -3.30 5.97 -20.11
CA GLN A 76 -2.50 6.45 -21.24
C GLN A 76 -3.35 7.26 -22.22
N ASP A 77 -3.67 8.50 -21.85
CA ASP A 77 -4.59 9.37 -22.59
C ASP A 77 -3.90 10.37 -23.53
N GLY A 78 -2.58 10.28 -23.66
CA GLY A 78 -1.76 11.20 -24.46
C GLY A 78 -0.71 11.93 -23.63
N VAL A 79 0.29 12.51 -24.31
CA VAL A 79 1.47 13.10 -23.66
C VAL A 79 1.18 14.41 -22.90
N ASP A 80 0.11 15.12 -23.28
CA ASP A 80 -0.30 16.38 -22.65
C ASP A 80 -1.60 16.25 -21.84
N ALA A 81 -2.25 15.09 -21.84
CA ALA A 81 -3.47 14.84 -21.06
C ALA A 81 -3.15 14.83 -19.55
N PRO A 82 -4.02 15.29 -18.64
CA PRO A 82 -3.74 15.25 -17.19
C PRO A 82 -3.34 13.86 -16.69
N SER A 83 -2.43 13.76 -15.72
CA SER A 83 -2.06 12.47 -15.14
C SER A 83 -3.24 11.89 -14.37
N ARG A 84 -3.72 10.72 -14.80
CA ARG A 84 -4.79 9.98 -14.11
C ARG A 84 -4.24 8.64 -13.62
N PRO A 85 -4.04 8.45 -12.31
CA PRO A 85 -3.59 7.17 -11.77
C PRO A 85 -4.58 6.06 -12.10
N ARG A 86 -4.08 4.92 -12.56
CA ARG A 86 -4.86 3.68 -12.64
C ARG A 86 -5.20 3.25 -11.22
N LEU A 87 -6.47 2.94 -10.99
CA LEU A 87 -6.94 2.52 -9.67
C LEU A 87 -7.19 1.01 -9.61
N ARG A 88 -6.79 0.38 -8.51
CA ARG A 88 -7.18 -0.99 -8.15
C ARG A 88 -7.77 -0.96 -6.74
N ARG A 89 -9.04 -1.35 -6.62
CA ARG A 89 -9.80 -1.26 -5.35
C ARG A 89 -9.77 0.16 -4.75
N GLY A 90 -9.97 1.17 -5.60
CA GLY A 90 -9.99 2.58 -5.21
C GLY A 90 -8.62 3.19 -4.89
N ARG A 91 -7.51 2.45 -5.06
CA ARG A 91 -6.15 2.91 -4.74
C ARG A 91 -5.27 3.02 -5.97
N PRO A 92 -4.33 3.98 -6.03
CA PRO A 92 -3.34 4.04 -7.11
C PRO A 92 -2.55 2.74 -7.21
N VAL A 93 -2.37 2.24 -8.44
CA VAL A 93 -1.45 1.13 -8.72
C VAL A 93 -0.03 1.68 -8.70
N VAL A 94 0.75 1.24 -7.72
CA VAL A 94 2.16 1.62 -7.53
C VAL A 94 3.10 0.47 -7.90
N GLU A 95 4.23 0.80 -8.52
CA GLU A 95 5.23 -0.15 -9.01
C GLU A 95 6.65 0.45 -8.85
N TRP A 96 7.67 -0.40 -8.86
CA TRP A 96 9.08 -0.05 -8.92
C TRP A 96 9.50 0.97 -7.86
N HIS A 97 9.46 0.54 -6.60
CA HIS A 97 9.88 1.35 -5.47
C HIS A 97 11.39 1.57 -5.50
N TYR A 98 11.84 2.74 -5.06
CA TYR A 98 13.24 3.15 -5.09
C TYR A 98 13.63 4.00 -3.88
N GLN A 99 14.94 4.15 -3.69
CA GLN A 99 15.53 5.20 -2.86
C GLN A 99 16.26 6.20 -3.76
N VAL A 100 16.22 7.47 -3.39
CA VAL A 100 17.06 8.51 -4.00
C VAL A 100 18.30 8.71 -3.14
N ILE A 101 19.48 8.62 -3.76
CA ILE A 101 20.78 8.69 -3.10
C ILE A 101 21.72 9.65 -3.83
N ALA A 102 22.75 10.09 -3.12
CA ALA A 102 23.88 10.77 -3.74
C ALA A 102 24.67 9.78 -4.63
N PRO A 103 25.34 10.25 -5.68
CA PRO A 103 26.11 9.40 -6.58
C PRO A 103 27.40 8.86 -5.97
N THR A 104 27.83 9.41 -4.83
CA THR A 104 29.05 9.00 -4.12
C THR A 104 29.04 7.51 -3.78
N GLY A 105 30.04 6.78 -4.24
CA GLY A 105 30.18 5.34 -3.98
C GLY A 105 29.28 4.45 -4.85
N VAL A 106 28.52 5.04 -5.78
CA VAL A 106 27.69 4.31 -6.75
C VAL A 106 28.45 4.21 -8.06
N ALA A 107 28.54 3.02 -8.64
CA ALA A 107 29.08 2.87 -9.99
C ALA A 107 28.14 3.58 -10.99
N THR A 108 28.65 4.58 -11.70
CA THR A 108 27.92 5.36 -12.71
C THR A 108 28.67 5.39 -14.03
N PRO A 109 27.96 5.47 -15.17
CA PRO A 109 28.58 5.88 -16.42
C PRO A 109 29.25 7.26 -16.30
N ARG A 110 30.24 7.52 -17.18
CA ARG A 110 31.01 8.78 -17.13
C ARG A 110 30.10 10.00 -17.32
N GLY A 111 30.13 10.90 -16.34
CA GLY A 111 29.38 12.16 -16.32
C GLY A 111 27.97 12.06 -15.74
N PHE A 112 27.54 10.89 -15.24
CA PHE A 112 26.21 10.69 -14.65
C PHE A 112 26.20 10.88 -13.12
N ASP A 113 27.25 11.49 -12.57
CA ASP A 113 27.54 11.64 -11.15
C ASP A 113 27.29 13.07 -10.61
N ARG A 114 26.65 13.94 -11.39
CA ARG A 114 26.42 15.36 -11.01
C ARG A 114 25.18 15.60 -10.16
N GLY A 115 24.14 14.77 -10.34
CA GLY A 115 22.83 14.94 -9.73
C GLY A 115 22.57 13.94 -8.60
N LEU A 116 21.36 13.38 -8.57
CA LEU A 116 20.96 12.30 -7.68
C LEU A 116 20.84 10.99 -8.47
N ILE A 117 20.77 9.86 -7.77
CA ILE A 117 20.49 8.55 -8.37
C ILE A 117 19.22 7.98 -7.76
N ILE A 118 18.28 7.59 -8.63
CA ILE A 118 17.16 6.72 -8.29
C ILE A 118 17.68 5.27 -8.31
N ASP A 119 17.68 4.62 -7.15
CA ASP A 119 18.14 3.25 -6.98
C ASP A 119 16.97 2.32 -6.62
N TYR A 120 16.49 1.56 -7.61
CA TYR A 120 15.40 0.59 -7.43
C TYR A 120 15.82 -0.60 -6.55
N GLY A 121 17.11 -0.88 -6.44
CA GLY A 121 17.64 -1.90 -5.54
C GLY A 121 17.53 -1.52 -4.07
N LEU A 122 17.21 -0.27 -3.73
CA LEU A 122 17.14 0.24 -2.36
C LEU A 122 15.73 0.63 -1.91
N GLY A 123 14.72 0.42 -2.76
CA GLY A 123 13.31 0.65 -2.43
C GLY A 123 12.82 -0.23 -1.27
N ARG A 124 11.77 0.23 -0.57
CA ARG A 124 11.20 -0.49 0.58
C ARG A 124 10.47 -1.77 0.17
N ALA A 125 9.80 -1.77 -0.99
CA ALA A 125 9.27 -2.96 -1.63
C ALA A 125 10.17 -3.33 -2.82
N ARG A 126 11.22 -4.12 -2.56
CA ARG A 126 12.21 -4.49 -3.58
C ARG A 126 11.59 -5.39 -4.64
N GLU A 127 11.79 -5.03 -5.90
CA GLU A 127 11.44 -5.85 -7.06
C GLU A 127 12.73 -6.39 -7.70
N PRO A 128 12.97 -7.73 -7.67
CA PRO A 128 14.24 -8.31 -8.12
C PRO A 128 14.60 -7.96 -9.57
N THR A 129 13.60 -7.82 -10.45
CA THR A 129 13.79 -7.46 -11.86
C THR A 129 14.29 -6.04 -12.05
N MET A 130 14.02 -5.14 -11.10
CA MET A 130 14.41 -3.74 -11.16
C MET A 130 15.69 -3.44 -10.36
N ALA A 131 16.15 -4.36 -9.51
CA ALA A 131 17.22 -4.11 -8.55
C ALA A 131 18.58 -3.73 -9.18
N LEU A 132 18.78 -4.03 -10.47
CA LEU A 132 20.00 -3.70 -11.22
C LEU A 132 19.91 -2.34 -11.96
N ILE A 133 18.72 -1.75 -12.01
CA ILE A 133 18.46 -0.49 -12.72
C ILE A 133 18.76 0.68 -11.79
N LYS A 134 19.38 1.72 -12.36
CA LYS A 134 19.62 3.00 -11.71
C LYS A 134 19.31 4.14 -12.68
N ASP A 135 18.69 5.19 -12.18
CA ASP A 135 18.39 6.39 -12.98
C ASP A 135 19.07 7.62 -12.37
N PRO A 136 20.22 8.07 -12.90
CA PRO A 136 20.75 9.39 -12.63
C PRO A 136 19.74 10.44 -13.03
N LEU A 137 19.63 11.48 -12.20
CA LEU A 137 18.65 12.53 -12.31
C LEU A 137 19.34 13.87 -12.10
N VAL A 138 19.26 14.75 -13.10
CA VAL A 138 19.84 16.10 -13.05
C VAL A 138 18.77 17.15 -13.29
N ALA A 139 18.93 18.33 -12.67
CA ALA A 139 18.08 19.47 -12.93
C ALA A 139 18.40 20.10 -14.28
N LEU A 140 17.35 20.46 -15.02
CA LEU A 140 17.50 21.19 -16.29
C LEU A 140 17.77 22.68 -16.05
N THR A 141 17.33 23.23 -14.91
CA THR A 141 17.55 24.64 -14.54
C THR A 141 18.33 24.71 -13.23
N PRO A 142 19.42 25.51 -13.13
CA PRO A 142 20.18 25.65 -11.89
C PRO A 142 19.30 26.05 -10.71
N GLY A 143 19.39 25.29 -9.61
CA GLY A 143 18.68 25.60 -8.36
C GLY A 143 17.16 25.38 -8.40
N SER A 144 16.60 24.87 -9.50
CA SER A 144 15.19 24.49 -9.60
C SER A 144 15.04 22.96 -9.55
N ALA A 145 13.94 22.54 -8.93
CA ALA A 145 13.50 21.15 -8.86
C ALA A 145 12.17 20.94 -9.59
N ASP A 146 11.88 21.75 -10.62
CA ASP A 146 10.62 21.66 -11.38
C ASP A 146 10.74 20.78 -12.61
N GLU A 147 11.92 20.75 -13.23
CA GLU A 147 12.18 19.96 -14.43
C GLU A 147 13.50 19.20 -14.31
N PHE A 148 13.44 17.89 -14.55
CA PHE A 148 14.60 17.02 -14.55
C PHE A 148 14.74 16.26 -15.86
N LEU A 149 15.98 15.86 -16.14
CA LEU A 149 16.30 14.81 -17.10
C LEU A 149 16.88 13.61 -16.34
N GLY A 150 16.40 12.43 -16.69
CA GLY A 150 16.95 11.16 -16.23
C GLY A 150 17.22 10.20 -17.38
N VAL A 151 18.01 9.19 -17.08
CA VAL A 151 18.33 8.10 -18.01
C VAL A 151 18.57 6.83 -17.23
N SER A 152 18.02 5.70 -17.67
CA SER A 152 18.29 4.44 -16.98
C SER A 152 19.62 3.82 -17.43
N TYR A 153 20.38 3.26 -16.51
CA TYR A 153 21.49 2.35 -16.80
C TYR A 153 21.42 1.10 -15.94
N LEU A 154 22.10 0.03 -16.36
CA LEU A 154 22.18 -1.23 -15.64
C LEU A 154 23.53 -1.40 -14.97
N VAL A 155 23.55 -1.97 -13.76
CA VAL A 155 24.78 -2.44 -13.11
C VAL A 155 24.81 -3.96 -13.14
N VAL A 156 25.69 -4.54 -13.95
CA VAL A 156 25.83 -6.00 -14.11
C VAL A 156 27.27 -6.39 -13.80
N GLY A 157 27.48 -7.20 -12.76
CA GLY A 157 28.82 -7.62 -12.34
C GLY A 157 29.75 -6.44 -12.01
N GLY A 158 29.21 -5.36 -11.43
CA GLY A 158 29.95 -4.13 -11.12
C GLY A 158 30.22 -3.20 -12.31
N ARG A 159 29.82 -3.57 -13.54
CA ARG A 159 29.97 -2.74 -14.74
C ARG A 159 28.68 -2.00 -15.05
N CYS A 160 28.80 -0.76 -15.49
CA CYS A 160 27.67 0.07 -15.90
C CYS A 160 27.39 -0.06 -17.40
N VAL A 161 26.14 -0.30 -17.78
CA VAL A 161 25.68 -0.35 -19.17
C VAL A 161 24.63 0.73 -19.37
N GLU A 162 24.99 1.78 -20.11
CA GLU A 162 24.05 2.83 -20.52
C GLU A 162 22.93 2.25 -21.40
N THR A 163 21.70 2.67 -21.16
CA THR A 163 20.56 2.31 -22.01
C THR A 163 20.07 3.54 -22.79
N PRO A 164 19.33 3.36 -23.91
CA PRO A 164 18.74 4.48 -24.62
C PRO A 164 17.46 5.03 -23.97
N THR A 165 17.19 4.72 -22.69
CA THR A 165 15.92 5.04 -22.01
C THR A 165 16.02 6.34 -21.22
N TYR A 166 16.01 7.45 -21.94
CA TYR A 166 15.94 8.79 -21.34
C TYR A 166 14.51 9.13 -20.97
N PHE A 167 14.33 9.99 -19.97
CA PHE A 167 13.02 10.51 -19.58
C PHE A 167 13.14 11.91 -18.99
N THR A 168 12.11 12.73 -19.15
CA THR A 168 11.98 13.97 -18.37
C THR A 168 11.05 13.76 -17.19
N LEU A 169 11.21 14.54 -16.13
CA LEU A 169 10.25 14.68 -15.03
C LEU A 169 9.86 16.15 -14.89
N GLU A 170 8.56 16.42 -14.79
CA GLU A 170 7.99 17.75 -14.59
C GLU A 170 7.19 17.73 -13.27
N ARG A 171 7.46 18.66 -12.34
CA ARG A 171 6.76 18.74 -11.05
C ARG A 171 5.28 18.97 -11.29
N GLU A 172 4.44 18.15 -10.67
CA GLU A 172 3.01 18.16 -10.94
C GLU A 172 2.19 18.59 -9.73
N ALA A 173 2.20 17.80 -8.65
CA ALA A 173 1.36 18.05 -7.49
C ALA A 173 2.00 17.52 -6.19
N PRO A 174 1.51 17.92 -5.01
CA PRO A 174 1.87 17.25 -3.77
C PRO A 174 1.45 15.77 -3.77
N ILE A 175 2.18 14.92 -3.04
CA ILE A 175 1.84 13.51 -2.85
C ILE A 175 0.52 13.40 -2.09
N THR A 176 -0.43 12.64 -2.63
CA THR A 176 -1.75 12.40 -2.02
C THR A 176 -1.94 10.97 -1.50
N TYR A 177 -0.99 10.07 -1.78
CA TYR A 177 -1.05 8.66 -1.40
C TYR A 177 0.36 8.15 -1.08
N VAL A 178 0.55 7.50 0.07
CA VAL A 178 1.82 6.89 0.49
C VAL A 178 1.58 5.39 0.72
N PRO A 179 2.18 4.48 -0.07
CA PRO A 179 1.94 3.04 0.04
C PRO A 179 2.52 2.40 1.30
N TYR A 180 3.33 3.14 2.06
CA TYR A 180 4.03 2.67 3.25
C TYR A 180 3.34 3.00 4.57
N ASP A 181 2.38 3.93 4.55
CA ASP A 181 1.56 4.27 5.71
C ASP A 181 0.52 3.16 5.98
N GLU A 182 0.33 2.26 5.01
CA GLU A 182 -0.45 1.06 5.22
C GLU A 182 0.38 -0.01 5.94
N PRO A 183 -0.13 -0.61 7.04
CA PRO A 183 0.54 -1.74 7.64
C PRO A 183 0.68 -2.85 6.60
N ALA A 184 1.90 -3.35 6.41
CA ALA A 184 2.15 -4.48 5.53
C ALA A 184 1.16 -5.61 5.87
N PRO A 185 0.55 -6.28 4.86
CA PRO A 185 -0.37 -7.36 5.13
C PRO A 185 0.34 -8.40 5.98
N SER A 186 -0.11 -8.55 7.22
CA SER A 186 0.46 -9.53 8.14
C SER A 186 0.17 -10.92 7.56
N PRO A 187 1.15 -11.85 7.50
CA PRO A 187 0.87 -13.23 7.12
C PRO A 187 -0.12 -13.92 8.09
N LEU A 188 -0.28 -13.33 9.29
CA LEU A 188 -1.23 -13.75 10.31
C LEU A 188 -2.58 -13.01 10.22
N ALA A 189 -2.74 -12.07 9.29
CA ALA A 189 -4.02 -11.41 9.07
C ALA A 189 -5.05 -12.38 8.50
N LEU A 190 -6.30 -12.23 8.91
CA LEU A 190 -7.41 -13.00 8.36
C LEU A 190 -7.71 -12.53 6.92
N THR A 191 -7.96 -13.50 6.04
CA THR A 191 -8.52 -13.30 4.69
C THR A 191 -9.92 -12.69 4.76
N ALA A 192 -10.43 -12.18 3.63
CA ALA A 192 -11.78 -11.62 3.57
C ALA A 192 -12.86 -12.64 3.99
N THR A 193 -12.70 -13.91 3.60
CA THR A 193 -13.63 -14.98 3.97
C THR A 193 -13.58 -15.29 5.46
N GLU A 194 -12.37 -15.39 6.03
CA GLU A 194 -12.20 -15.59 7.47
C GLU A 194 -12.78 -14.43 8.29
N ARG A 195 -12.60 -13.17 7.83
CA ARG A 195 -13.25 -12.01 8.47
C ARG A 195 -14.76 -12.11 8.44
N ALA A 196 -15.35 -12.51 7.33
CA ALA A 196 -16.80 -12.73 7.25
C ALA A 196 -17.29 -13.80 8.24
N TRP A 197 -16.52 -14.86 8.46
CA TRP A 197 -16.84 -15.87 9.49
C TRP A 197 -16.72 -15.30 10.91
N ALA A 198 -15.67 -14.53 11.19
CA ALA A 198 -15.49 -13.88 12.49
C ALA A 198 -16.62 -12.89 12.77
N GLU A 199 -17.01 -12.08 11.78
CA GLU A 199 -18.13 -11.14 11.86
C GLU A 199 -19.46 -11.85 12.14
N ALA A 200 -19.72 -13.00 11.52
CA ALA A 200 -20.91 -13.81 11.84
C ALA A 200 -20.88 -14.31 13.30
N LEU A 201 -19.71 -14.73 13.81
CA LEU A 201 -19.55 -15.09 15.22
C LEU A 201 -19.76 -13.89 16.15
N PHE A 202 -19.25 -12.71 15.81
CA PHE A 202 -19.41 -11.49 16.59
C PHE A 202 -20.87 -11.05 16.68
N ALA A 203 -21.56 -11.02 15.55
CA ALA A 203 -22.98 -10.67 15.48
C ALA A 203 -23.85 -11.62 16.32
N ALA A 204 -23.64 -12.93 16.17
CA ALA A 204 -24.35 -13.95 16.94
C ALA A 204 -24.04 -13.89 18.44
N THR A 205 -22.78 -13.63 18.80
CA THR A 205 -22.33 -13.52 20.20
C THR A 205 -23.01 -12.39 20.94
N LEU A 206 -23.21 -11.25 20.27
CA LEU A 206 -23.81 -10.06 20.86
C LEU A 206 -25.33 -10.00 20.68
N GLY A 207 -25.92 -10.94 19.94
CA GLY A 207 -27.36 -11.00 19.68
C GLY A 207 -27.91 -9.79 18.92
N VAL A 208 -27.06 -9.04 18.21
CA VAL A 208 -27.41 -7.75 17.57
C VAL A 208 -28.27 -7.91 16.31
N ASP A 209 -28.28 -9.11 15.72
CA ASP A 209 -29.09 -9.45 14.56
C ASP A 209 -30.37 -10.21 14.91
N ALA A 210 -30.69 -10.36 16.21
CA ALA A 210 -31.94 -10.96 16.64
C ALA A 210 -33.15 -10.04 16.30
N PRO A 211 -34.35 -10.59 16.02
CA PRO A 211 -35.56 -9.82 15.68
C PRO A 211 -35.98 -8.79 16.73
N ALA A 212 -35.58 -9.00 17.99
CA ALA A 212 -35.68 -8.05 19.08
C ALA A 212 -34.28 -7.92 19.73
N PRO A 213 -33.43 -6.98 19.26
CA PRO A 213 -32.08 -6.84 19.80
C PRO A 213 -32.16 -6.34 21.25
N ALA A 214 -31.98 -7.25 22.19
CA ALA A 214 -32.12 -6.98 23.63
C ALA A 214 -31.01 -6.08 24.19
N THR A 215 -29.92 -5.86 23.43
CA THR A 215 -28.69 -5.24 23.92
C THR A 215 -28.64 -3.72 23.72
N GLY A 216 -29.57 -3.17 22.93
CA GLY A 216 -29.54 -1.78 22.51
C GLY A 216 -28.32 -1.40 21.65
N LEU A 217 -27.42 -2.32 21.34
CA LEU A 217 -26.27 -2.05 20.48
C LEU A 217 -26.74 -1.84 19.03
N PRO A 218 -26.01 -1.05 18.22
CA PRO A 218 -26.29 -0.96 16.79
C PRO A 218 -26.15 -2.35 16.15
N ARG A 219 -26.79 -2.52 14.99
CA ARG A 219 -26.62 -3.74 14.19
C ARG A 219 -25.16 -3.88 13.75
N TRP A 220 -24.69 -5.11 13.57
CA TRP A 220 -23.30 -5.36 13.16
C TRP A 220 -22.96 -4.77 11.78
N ASP A 221 -23.94 -4.67 10.89
CA ASP A 221 -23.79 -4.04 9.57
C ASP A 221 -23.69 -2.50 9.63
N ALA A 222 -24.06 -1.88 10.76
CA ALA A 222 -24.06 -0.44 10.95
C ALA A 222 -22.73 0.11 11.50
N ILE A 223 -21.83 -0.73 12.03
CA ILE A 223 -20.52 -0.30 12.53
C ILE A 223 -19.46 -0.25 11.43
N ASP A 224 -18.43 0.58 11.59
CA ASP A 224 -17.29 0.66 10.67
C ASP A 224 -16.30 -0.53 10.87
N ARG A 225 -16.71 -1.68 10.34
CA ARG A 225 -15.93 -2.93 10.33
C ARG A 225 -14.55 -2.76 9.69
N ALA A 226 -14.43 -1.89 8.70
CA ALA A 226 -13.18 -1.69 7.98
C ALA A 226 -12.14 -1.00 8.87
N THR A 227 -12.56 0.00 9.66
CA THR A 227 -11.70 0.65 10.65
C THR A 227 -11.30 -0.33 11.75
N PHE A 228 -12.22 -1.11 12.29
CA PHE A 228 -11.91 -2.14 13.30
C PHE A 228 -10.82 -3.10 12.81
N TRP A 229 -11.00 -3.72 11.64
CA TRP A 229 -10.02 -4.69 11.15
C TRP A 229 -8.66 -4.06 10.84
N ARG A 230 -8.62 -2.81 10.34
CA ARG A 230 -7.35 -2.08 10.17
C ARG A 230 -6.63 -1.88 11.50
N ALA A 231 -7.36 -1.44 12.53
CA ALA A 231 -6.81 -1.25 13.86
C ALA A 231 -6.32 -2.58 14.45
N PHE A 232 -7.11 -3.65 14.33
CA PHE A 232 -6.74 -4.98 14.79
C PHE A 232 -5.48 -5.51 14.09
N ASP A 233 -5.41 -5.45 12.76
CA ASP A 233 -4.26 -5.93 12.00
C ASP A 233 -2.97 -5.16 12.33
N GLY A 234 -3.11 -3.85 12.60
CA GLY A 234 -2.00 -2.95 12.94
C GLY A 234 -1.48 -3.10 14.37
N HIS A 235 -2.34 -3.39 15.34
CA HIS A 235 -1.99 -3.32 16.76
C HIS A 235 -2.04 -4.66 17.51
N ALA A 236 -2.71 -5.69 16.98
CA ALA A 236 -2.82 -6.96 17.67
C ALA A 236 -1.44 -7.65 17.79
N ALA A 237 -1.13 -8.12 19.00
CA ALA A 237 0.09 -8.88 19.27
C ALA A 237 0.18 -10.09 18.33
N PRO A 238 1.37 -10.45 17.80
CA PRO A 238 1.53 -11.58 16.89
C PRO A 238 0.93 -12.90 17.41
N ILE A 239 1.05 -13.16 18.72
CA ILE A 239 0.46 -14.35 19.36
C ILE A 239 -1.07 -14.39 19.28
N VAL A 240 -1.73 -13.24 19.43
CA VAL A 240 -3.19 -13.13 19.30
C VAL A 240 -3.60 -13.42 17.85
N ARG A 241 -2.88 -12.86 16.86
CA ARG A 241 -3.17 -13.10 15.44
C ARG A 241 -2.94 -14.56 15.04
N ALA A 242 -1.86 -15.18 15.54
CA ALA A 242 -1.57 -16.59 15.30
C ALA A 242 -2.64 -17.51 15.92
N GLY A 243 -3.13 -17.20 17.12
CA GLY A 243 -4.18 -17.97 17.80
C GLY A 243 -5.59 -17.75 17.23
N LEU A 244 -5.85 -16.58 16.63
CA LEU A 244 -7.18 -16.23 16.14
C LEU A 244 -7.66 -17.15 15.02
N ARG A 245 -6.81 -17.45 14.03
CA ARG A 245 -7.18 -18.32 12.90
C ARG A 245 -7.65 -19.72 13.35
N PRO A 246 -6.89 -20.50 14.15
CA PRO A 246 -7.36 -21.81 14.59
C PRO A 246 -8.62 -21.74 15.46
N MET A 247 -8.76 -20.72 16.32
CA MET A 247 -10.00 -20.50 17.09
C MET A 247 -11.20 -20.26 16.18
N LEU A 248 -11.04 -19.41 15.17
CA LEU A 248 -12.06 -19.09 14.19
C LEU A 248 -12.48 -20.35 13.42
N TYR A 249 -11.52 -21.12 12.90
CA TYR A 249 -11.81 -22.37 12.18
C TYR A 249 -12.52 -23.38 13.08
N ALA A 250 -12.06 -23.54 14.30
CA ALA A 250 -12.71 -24.41 15.26
C ALA A 250 -14.17 -24.02 15.45
N LEU A 251 -14.49 -22.77 15.82
CA LEU A 251 -15.88 -22.36 16.02
C LEU A 251 -16.72 -22.40 14.75
N THR A 252 -16.12 -22.14 13.59
CA THR A 252 -16.81 -22.16 12.29
C THR A 252 -17.27 -23.56 11.92
N PHE A 253 -16.44 -24.57 12.15
CA PHE A 253 -16.67 -25.95 11.65
C PHE A 253 -17.03 -26.96 12.74
N LEU A 254 -16.83 -26.64 14.02
CA LEU A 254 -17.24 -27.48 15.15
C LEU A 254 -18.73 -27.87 15.14
N PRO A 255 -19.70 -27.04 14.68
CA PRO A 255 -21.09 -27.48 14.54
C PRO A 255 -21.23 -28.78 13.73
N LEU A 256 -20.44 -28.96 12.67
CA LEU A 256 -20.47 -30.16 11.84
C LEU A 256 -20.07 -31.41 12.64
N ALA A 257 -19.01 -31.29 13.45
CA ALA A 257 -18.56 -32.36 14.33
C ALA A 257 -19.53 -32.64 15.50
N ARG A 258 -20.45 -31.70 15.78
CA ARG A 258 -21.49 -31.81 16.81
C ARG A 258 -22.87 -32.17 16.24
N GLY A 259 -22.93 -32.61 14.98
CA GLY A 259 -24.14 -33.15 14.36
C GLY A 259 -25.01 -32.12 13.61
N HIS A 260 -24.59 -30.86 13.52
CA HIS A 260 -25.25 -29.91 12.63
C HIS A 260 -24.90 -30.22 11.17
N ARG A 261 -25.85 -29.99 10.25
CA ARG A 261 -25.65 -30.22 8.80
C ARG A 261 -24.89 -29.10 8.08
N ARG A 262 -24.64 -27.99 8.76
CA ARG A 262 -24.09 -26.75 8.20
C ARG A 262 -23.05 -26.15 9.15
N PRO A 263 -22.01 -25.47 8.62
CA PRO A 263 -21.08 -24.72 9.45
C PRO A 263 -21.78 -23.53 10.12
N PHE A 264 -21.13 -22.95 11.12
CA PHE A 264 -21.70 -21.92 12.00
C PHE A 264 -22.39 -20.77 11.24
N PHE A 265 -21.69 -20.16 10.28
CA PHE A 265 -22.18 -19.01 9.50
C PHE A 265 -23.38 -19.32 8.58
N ARG A 266 -23.82 -20.58 8.49
CA ARG A 266 -25.01 -21.01 7.73
C ARG A 266 -26.12 -21.60 8.61
N LEU A 267 -25.92 -21.61 9.93
CA LEU A 267 -26.99 -21.89 10.88
C LEU A 267 -27.95 -20.70 10.95
N ASP A 268 -29.22 -20.95 11.28
CA ASP A 268 -30.15 -19.88 11.61
C ASP A 268 -29.75 -19.19 12.94
N PRO A 269 -30.20 -17.96 13.20
CA PRO A 269 -29.78 -17.20 14.39
C PRO A 269 -30.04 -17.91 15.72
N ALA A 270 -31.14 -18.66 15.84
CA ALA A 270 -31.46 -19.38 17.07
C ALA A 270 -30.48 -20.55 17.30
N ALA A 271 -30.17 -21.31 16.24
CA ALA A 271 -29.17 -22.37 16.28
C ALA A 271 -27.75 -21.83 16.54
N GLN A 272 -27.40 -20.65 16.01
CA GLN A 272 -26.11 -19.99 16.31
C GLN A 272 -26.00 -19.64 17.80
N ALA A 273 -27.03 -19.01 18.37
CA ALA A 273 -27.05 -18.64 19.78
C ALA A 273 -26.99 -19.87 20.71
N ALA A 274 -27.76 -20.91 20.40
CA ALA A 274 -27.73 -22.17 21.14
C ALA A 274 -26.34 -22.84 21.07
N PHE A 275 -25.73 -22.87 19.89
CA PHE A 275 -24.38 -23.41 19.71
C PHE A 275 -23.33 -22.63 20.52
N LEU A 276 -23.34 -21.29 20.47
CA LEU A 276 -22.37 -20.48 21.22
C LEU A 276 -22.54 -20.61 22.73
N THR A 277 -23.78 -20.76 23.21
CA THR A 277 -24.07 -21.02 24.62
C THR A 277 -23.47 -22.36 25.04
N ALA A 278 -23.74 -23.43 24.29
CA ALA A 278 -23.16 -24.74 24.57
C ALA A 278 -21.62 -24.76 24.45
N ALA A 279 -21.05 -24.05 23.48
CA ALA A 279 -19.61 -23.96 23.29
C ALA A 279 -18.90 -23.17 24.41
N ALA A 280 -19.57 -22.18 25.02
CA ALA A 280 -19.03 -21.45 26.17
C ALA A 280 -18.83 -22.36 27.40
N ASP A 281 -19.67 -23.38 27.54
CA ASP A 281 -19.63 -24.38 28.61
C ASP A 281 -18.96 -25.71 28.18
N ASP A 282 -18.28 -25.73 27.03
CA ASP A 282 -17.68 -26.95 26.49
C ASP A 282 -16.61 -27.53 27.41
N ARG A 283 -16.43 -28.85 27.45
CA ARG A 283 -15.40 -29.50 28.28
C ARG A 283 -13.98 -29.15 27.84
N LEU A 284 -13.77 -28.91 26.54
CA LEU A 284 -12.46 -28.55 25.99
C LEU A 284 -12.15 -27.09 26.31
N ALA A 285 -11.12 -26.86 27.13
CA ALA A 285 -10.69 -25.51 27.51
C ALA A 285 -10.41 -24.60 26.31
N PHE A 286 -9.88 -25.16 25.22
CA PHE A 286 -9.65 -24.43 23.98
C PHE A 286 -10.93 -23.86 23.35
N VAL A 287 -12.04 -24.62 23.35
CA VAL A 287 -13.32 -24.15 22.78
C VAL A 287 -13.88 -23.01 23.61
N ARG A 288 -13.86 -23.15 24.95
CA ARG A 288 -14.28 -22.07 25.86
C ARG A 288 -13.46 -20.81 25.66
N GLN A 289 -12.12 -20.96 25.56
CA GLN A 289 -11.21 -19.84 25.31
C GLN A 289 -11.48 -19.18 23.96
N ALA A 290 -11.76 -19.97 22.91
CA ALA A 290 -12.11 -19.45 21.58
C ALA A 290 -13.38 -18.60 21.65
N VAL A 291 -14.44 -19.08 22.33
CA VAL A 291 -15.69 -18.33 22.53
C VAL A 291 -15.42 -17.03 23.28
N ALA A 292 -14.74 -17.10 24.44
CA ALA A 292 -14.39 -15.91 25.23
C ALA A 292 -13.60 -14.87 24.40
N THR A 293 -12.63 -15.33 23.61
CA THR A 293 -11.84 -14.48 22.73
C THR A 293 -12.71 -13.81 21.67
N MET A 294 -13.65 -14.53 21.05
CA MET A 294 -14.58 -13.93 20.08
C MET A 294 -15.48 -12.89 20.75
N LYS A 295 -15.95 -13.13 21.98
CA LYS A 295 -16.73 -12.14 22.74
C LYS A 295 -15.94 -10.86 22.98
N THR A 296 -14.69 -10.98 23.42
CA THR A 296 -13.82 -9.82 23.67
C THR A 296 -13.58 -9.03 22.39
N LEU A 297 -13.26 -9.70 21.27
CA LEU A 297 -13.04 -9.01 19.99
C LEU A 297 -14.32 -8.35 19.46
N ALA A 298 -15.48 -9.01 19.61
CA ALA A 298 -16.76 -8.42 19.26
C ALA A 298 -17.02 -7.15 20.07
N GLY A 299 -16.76 -7.17 21.39
CA GLY A 299 -16.89 -5.99 22.25
C GLY A 299 -15.95 -4.85 21.84
N LEU A 300 -14.69 -5.15 21.52
CA LEU A 300 -13.73 -4.16 21.03
C LEU A 300 -14.17 -3.50 19.73
N ALA A 301 -14.83 -4.23 18.83
CA ALA A 301 -15.34 -3.67 17.58
C ALA A 301 -16.42 -2.60 17.79
N TYR A 302 -17.20 -2.69 18.88
CA TYR A 302 -18.21 -1.68 19.23
C TYR A 302 -17.65 -0.53 20.06
N PHE A 303 -16.46 -0.67 20.66
CA PHE A 303 -15.94 0.31 21.60
C PHE A 303 -15.71 1.68 20.94
N ASP A 304 -15.36 1.71 19.66
CA ASP A 304 -15.14 2.94 18.90
C ASP A 304 -16.42 3.51 18.25
N ASP A 305 -17.58 2.83 18.38
CA ASP A 305 -18.84 3.33 17.85
C ASP A 305 -19.33 4.55 18.68
N PRO A 306 -19.60 5.71 18.06
CA PRO A 306 -20.02 6.91 18.79
C PRO A 306 -21.30 6.72 19.61
N THR A 307 -22.24 5.91 19.12
CA THR A 307 -23.52 5.65 19.81
C THR A 307 -23.29 4.82 21.07
N VAL A 308 -22.38 3.85 21.01
CA VAL A 308 -21.99 3.04 22.16
C VAL A 308 -21.21 3.89 23.17
N ARG A 309 -20.24 4.69 22.73
CA ARG A 309 -19.46 5.58 23.61
C ARG A 309 -20.30 6.60 24.35
N ALA A 310 -21.26 7.22 23.67
CA ALA A 310 -22.15 8.21 24.27
C ALA A 310 -22.92 7.66 25.49
N ARG A 311 -23.20 6.35 25.54
CA ARG A 311 -23.85 5.71 26.69
C ARG A 311 -22.93 5.52 27.89
N PHE A 312 -21.63 5.33 27.66
CA PHE A 312 -20.65 5.25 28.74
C PHE A 312 -20.29 6.63 29.28
N ASP A 313 -20.22 7.63 28.40
CA ASP A 313 -19.90 9.01 28.77
C ASP A 313 -21.04 9.71 29.54
N ALA A 314 -22.29 9.26 29.35
CA ALA A 314 -23.46 9.80 30.05
C ALA A 314 -23.51 9.48 31.57
N GLY A 315 -22.60 8.63 32.07
CA GLY A 315 -22.63 8.13 33.45
C GLY A 315 -23.80 7.15 33.70
N PRO A 316 -23.79 6.39 34.81
CA PRO A 316 -24.94 5.58 35.19
C PRO A 316 -26.17 6.47 35.44
N PRO A 317 -27.38 6.01 35.09
CA PRO A 317 -28.62 6.72 35.42
C PRO A 317 -28.84 6.84 36.93
#